data_AF-A0A158BJI1-F1
#
_entry.id   AF-A0A158BJI1-F1
#
_cell.length_a   1.000
_cell.length_b   1.000
_cell.length_c   1.000
_cell.angle_alpha   90.00
_cell.angle_beta   90.00
_cell.angle_gamma   90.00
#
_symmetry.space_group_name_H-M   'P 1'
#
loop_
_entity.id
_entity.type
_entity.pdbx_description
1 polymer ?
#
loop_
_entity_poly.entity_id
_entity_poly.type
_entity_poly.pdbx_seq_one_letter_code
_entity_poly.pdbx_strand_id
1 'polypeptide(L)'
;MSVEKNDQLVRLNIGVTPYEANFSDWVVITGDLLYLLIRSSGEMNFLRIPLDFQMLDSIRESAEWSEDGMYRGMFGEPTLLAIYLALVFLDHNVPVAAIQHELRMSDTTMKWLLAVRQCTEGVMDPGGILRLIRLLRFDDGQA
;
A
#
# COMPACT_ATOMS: atom_id res chain seq x y z
N MET A 1 30.47 7.77 10.85
CA MET A 1 29.08 7.98 11.30
C MET A 1 28.19 7.92 10.07
N SER A 2 27.42 6.85 9.93
CA SER A 2 26.43 6.73 8.86
C SER A 2 25.28 7.68 9.21
N VAL A 3 25.09 8.74 8.43
CA VAL A 3 23.86 9.53 8.51
C VAL A 3 22.74 8.58 8.11
N GLU A 4 21.92 8.16 9.08
CA GLU A 4 20.69 7.41 8.81
C GLU A 4 19.87 8.23 7.81
N LYS A 5 19.76 7.73 6.59
CA LYS A 5 18.91 8.31 5.55
C LYS A 5 17.46 8.02 5.91
N ASN A 6 16.91 8.83 6.81
CA ASN A 6 15.53 8.68 7.27
C ASN A 6 14.58 9.34 6.27
N ASP A 7 14.43 8.72 5.10
CA ASP A 7 13.32 9.03 4.20
C ASP A 7 12.00 8.68 4.93
N GLN A 8 11.02 9.57 4.86
CA GLN A 8 9.72 9.42 5.50
C GLN A 8 8.61 9.37 4.46
N LEU A 9 7.69 8.44 4.65
CA LEU A 9 6.47 8.33 3.86
C LEU A 9 5.29 8.56 4.79
N VAL A 10 4.45 9.53 4.48
CA VAL A 10 3.31 9.91 5.33
C VAL A 10 2.05 9.99 4.47
N ARG A 11 1.00 9.28 4.87
CA ARG A 11 -0.32 9.44 4.26
C ARG A 11 -0.90 10.81 4.61
N LEU A 12 -1.35 11.54 3.60
CA LEU A 12 -2.07 12.79 3.78
C LEU A 12 -3.57 12.49 3.84
N ASN A 13 -4.19 12.73 5.00
CA ASN A 13 -5.64 12.68 5.12
C ASN A 13 -6.20 13.99 4.53
N ILE A 14 -6.66 13.96 3.28
CA ILE A 14 -7.36 15.10 2.67
C ILE A 14 -8.86 14.87 2.84
N GLY A 15 -9.46 15.58 3.81
CA GLY A 15 -10.86 15.43 4.18
C GLY A 15 -11.06 14.49 5.38
N VAL A 16 -12.31 14.32 5.81
CA VAL A 16 -12.67 13.50 6.97
C VAL A 16 -12.46 12.02 6.60
N THR A 17 -11.58 11.34 7.31
CA THR A 17 -11.41 9.89 7.18
C THR A 17 -12.67 9.17 7.70
N PRO A 18 -13.29 8.23 6.94
CA PRO A 18 -14.56 7.59 7.35
C PRO A 18 -14.53 6.96 8.74
N TYR A 19 -13.35 6.48 9.18
CA TYR A 19 -13.11 5.91 10.49
C TYR A 19 -13.33 6.90 11.66
N GLU A 20 -13.11 8.20 11.44
CA GLU A 20 -13.28 9.23 12.48
C GLU A 20 -14.72 9.74 12.60
N ALA A 21 -15.60 9.34 11.67
CA ALA A 21 -16.94 9.91 11.54
C ALA A 21 -18.08 8.90 11.46
N ASN A 22 -17.82 7.60 11.70
CA ASN A 22 -18.84 6.53 11.66
C ASN A 22 -19.68 6.53 10.36
N PHE A 23 -19.09 6.89 9.22
CA PHE A 23 -19.80 6.86 7.95
C PHE A 23 -19.80 5.44 7.38
N SER A 24 -21.00 4.92 7.12
CA SER A 24 -21.26 3.66 6.41
C SER A 24 -20.97 3.73 4.90
N ASP A 25 -20.76 4.94 4.36
CA ASP A 25 -20.53 5.18 2.93
C ASP A 25 -19.04 5.28 2.61
N TRP A 26 -18.47 4.12 2.29
CA TRP A 26 -17.12 3.95 1.71
C TRP A 26 -16.98 4.59 0.31
N VAL A 27 -18.06 5.17 -0.23
CA VAL A 27 -18.10 5.92 -1.49
C VAL A 27 -17.13 7.11 -1.49
N VAL A 28 -16.71 7.62 -0.32
CA VAL A 28 -15.69 8.70 -0.21
C VAL A 28 -14.28 8.23 -0.56
N ILE A 29 -14.04 6.91 -0.64
CA ILE A 29 -12.77 6.33 -1.11
C ILE A 29 -12.76 6.15 -2.65
N THR A 30 -13.84 6.51 -3.36
CA THR A 30 -13.77 6.70 -4.82
C THR A 30 -12.96 7.96 -5.11
N GLY A 31 -11.64 7.82 -5.13
CA GLY A 31 -10.69 8.92 -5.22
C GLY A 31 -9.25 8.43 -5.18
N ASP A 32 -8.33 9.34 -4.88
CA ASP A 32 -6.91 9.03 -4.79
C ASP A 32 -6.45 9.06 -3.33
N LEU A 33 -5.61 8.11 -2.93
CA LEU A 33 -4.78 8.27 -1.75
C LEU A 33 -3.60 9.18 -2.09
N LEU A 34 -3.35 10.18 -1.25
CA LEU A 34 -2.21 11.06 -1.39
C LEU A 34 -1.18 10.77 -0.30
N TYR A 35 0.07 10.57 -0.70
CA TYR A 35 1.20 10.44 0.21
C TYR A 35 2.21 11.55 -0.02
N LEU A 36 2.81 12.03 1.06
CA LEU A 36 3.99 12.87 1.03
C LEU A 36 5.22 12.00 1.29
N LEU A 37 6.14 11.99 0.35
CA LEU A 37 7.46 11.38 0.47
C LEU A 37 8.49 12.48 0.74
N ILE A 38 9.08 12.45 1.91
CA ILE A 38 10.16 13.36 2.32
C ILE A 38 11.46 12.59 2.24
N ARG A 39 12.33 12.99 1.33
CA ARG A 39 13.66 12.39 1.16
C ARG A 39 14.63 12.97 2.16
N SER A 40 15.62 12.18 2.55
CA SER A 40 16.78 12.62 3.34
C SER A 40 17.61 13.73 2.66
N SER A 41 17.47 13.91 1.34
CA SER A 41 18.01 15.05 0.60
C SER A 41 17.28 16.38 0.84
N GLY A 42 16.12 16.34 1.50
CA GLY A 42 15.19 17.48 1.64
C GLY A 42 14.18 17.58 0.49
N GLU A 43 14.26 16.73 -0.53
CA GLU A 43 13.28 16.67 -1.62
C GLU A 43 11.93 16.16 -1.10
N MET A 44 10.85 16.79 -1.56
CA MET A 44 9.48 16.42 -1.21
C MET A 44 8.69 16.08 -2.47
N ASN A 45 8.03 14.92 -2.47
CA ASN A 45 7.22 14.44 -3.58
C ASN A 45 5.83 14.04 -3.11
N PHE A 46 4.82 14.42 -3.89
CA PHE A 46 3.45 13.96 -3.69
C PHE A 46 3.19 12.74 -4.57
N LEU A 47 2.77 11.63 -3.96
CA LEU A 47 2.39 10.41 -4.65
C LEU A 47 0.86 10.29 -4.62
N ARG A 48 0.25 10.42 -5.80
CA ARG A 48 -1.19 10.25 -6.00
C ARG A 48 -1.46 8.83 -6.45
N ILE A 49 -2.27 8.09 -5.68
CA ILE A 49 -2.54 6.68 -5.91
C ILE A 49 -4.04 6.51 -6.16
N PRO A 50 -4.46 6.28 -7.41
CA PRO A 50 -5.86 6.06 -7.72
C PRO A 50 -6.33 4.73 -7.14
N LEU A 51 -7.48 4.75 -6.47
CA LEU A 51 -8.16 3.55 -5.99
C LEU A 51 -9.31 3.19 -6.93
N ASP A 52 -9.38 1.92 -7.32
CA ASP A 52 -10.49 1.40 -8.10
C ASP A 52 -11.54 0.72 -7.20
N PHE A 53 -12.75 0.50 -7.73
CA PHE A 53 -13.86 -0.09 -6.99
C PHE A 53 -13.54 -1.47 -6.38
N GLN A 54 -12.69 -2.27 -7.02
CA GLN A 54 -12.36 -3.59 -6.51
C GLN A 54 -11.40 -3.54 -5.31
N MET A 55 -10.49 -2.56 -5.29
CA MET A 55 -9.69 -2.28 -4.09
C MET A 55 -10.58 -1.81 -2.95
N LEU A 56 -11.60 -0.99 -3.24
CA LEU A 56 -12.55 -0.51 -2.22
C LEU A 56 -13.35 -1.65 -1.59
N ASP A 57 -13.81 -2.60 -2.41
CA ASP A 57 -14.52 -3.79 -1.90
C ASP A 57 -13.61 -4.62 -0.98
N SER A 58 -12.34 -4.82 -1.33
CA SER A 58 -11.36 -5.51 -0.47
C SER A 58 -11.12 -4.78 0.86
N ILE A 59 -11.09 -3.44 0.85
CA ILE A 59 -10.89 -2.65 2.07
C ILE A 59 -12.11 -2.79 2.97
N ARG A 60 -13.33 -2.70 2.39
CA ARG A 60 -14.60 -2.90 3.11
C ARG A 60 -14.63 -4.26 3.82
N GLU A 61 -14.27 -5.33 3.10
CA GLU A 61 -14.19 -6.67 3.66
C GLU A 61 -13.16 -6.80 4.79
N SER A 62 -12.05 -6.05 4.76
CA SER A 62 -11.07 -6.08 5.87
C SER A 62 -11.47 -5.24 7.08
N ALA A 63 -12.16 -4.11 6.86
CA ALA A 63 -12.50 -3.15 7.90
C ALA A 63 -13.61 -3.64 8.83
N GLU A 64 -14.46 -4.56 8.36
CA GLU A 64 -15.48 -5.21 9.18
C GLU A 64 -14.89 -6.12 10.28
N TRP A 65 -13.60 -6.48 10.21
CA TRP A 65 -13.01 -7.56 11.00
C TRP A 65 -11.80 -7.16 11.86
N SER A 66 -11.35 -5.91 11.82
CA SER A 66 -10.03 -5.51 12.37
C SER A 66 -10.00 -4.07 12.89
N GLU A 67 -9.68 -3.90 14.19
CA GLU A 67 -9.31 -2.60 14.79
C GLU A 67 -7.93 -2.11 14.30
N ASP A 68 -7.14 -2.96 13.62
CA ASP A 68 -5.76 -2.70 13.19
C ASP A 68 -5.65 -1.94 11.84
N GLY A 69 -6.78 -1.51 11.27
CA GLY A 69 -6.86 -0.54 10.18
C GLY A 69 -6.65 -1.12 8.77
N MET A 70 -6.69 -0.23 7.77
CA MET A 70 -6.81 -0.57 6.33
C MET A 70 -5.69 -1.44 5.72
N TYR A 71 -4.57 -1.64 6.42
CA TYR A 71 -3.39 -2.32 5.88
C TYR A 71 -3.18 -3.73 6.43
N ARG A 72 -3.91 -4.13 7.48
CA ARG A 72 -3.77 -5.46 8.11
C ARG A 72 -5.12 -6.18 8.21
N GLY A 73 -5.12 -7.43 7.75
CA GLY A 73 -6.25 -8.34 7.90
C GLY A 73 -6.34 -8.92 9.31
N MET A 74 -7.37 -9.73 9.54
CA MET A 74 -7.71 -10.32 10.84
C MET A 74 -6.58 -11.19 11.44
N PHE A 75 -5.75 -11.81 10.59
CA PHE A 75 -4.64 -12.66 11.02
C PHE A 75 -3.28 -11.93 10.99
N GLY A 76 -3.29 -10.60 10.85
CA GLY A 76 -2.09 -9.78 10.78
C GLY A 76 -1.34 -9.90 9.44
N GLU A 77 -1.96 -10.49 8.41
CA GLU A 77 -1.50 -10.49 7.03
C GLU A 77 -1.69 -9.09 6.39
N PRO A 78 -0.86 -8.70 5.41
CA PRO A 78 -1.08 -7.47 4.66
C PRO A 78 -2.38 -7.54 3.85
N THR A 79 -3.18 -6.48 3.85
CA THR A 79 -4.34 -6.38 2.95
C THR A 79 -3.91 -6.22 1.50
N LEU A 80 -4.84 -6.43 0.56
CA LEU A 80 -4.55 -6.18 -0.86
C LEU A 80 -4.18 -4.72 -1.12
N LEU A 81 -4.81 -3.80 -0.40
CA LEU A 81 -4.42 -2.40 -0.44
C LEU A 81 -2.96 -2.22 -0.02
N ALA A 82 -2.52 -2.85 1.07
CA ALA A 82 -1.14 -2.77 1.52
C ALA A 82 -0.16 -3.32 0.47
N ILE A 83 -0.47 -4.49 -0.12
CA ILE A 83 0.35 -5.09 -1.18
C ILE A 83 0.44 -4.17 -2.40
N TYR A 84 -0.70 -3.62 -2.83
CA TYR A 84 -0.77 -2.68 -3.95
C TYR A 84 0.06 -1.43 -3.69
N LEU A 85 -0.13 -0.78 -2.54
CA LEU A 85 0.63 0.39 -2.15
C LEU A 85 2.13 0.12 -2.11
N ALA A 86 2.54 -1.01 -1.55
CA ALA A 86 3.96 -1.38 -1.50
C ALA A 86 4.57 -1.53 -2.90
N LEU A 87 3.87 -2.16 -3.85
CA LEU A 87 4.34 -2.29 -5.23
C LEU A 87 4.45 -0.93 -5.93
N VAL A 88 3.44 -0.07 -5.77
CA VAL A 88 3.47 1.32 -6.28
C VAL A 88 4.65 2.09 -5.67
N PHE A 89 4.85 2.02 -4.36
CA PHE A 89 5.95 2.71 -3.68
C PHE A 89 7.32 2.22 -4.13
N LEU A 90 7.48 0.90 -4.33
CA LEU A 90 8.72 0.35 -4.89
C LEU A 90 9.00 0.87 -6.30
N ASP A 91 7.97 1.07 -7.11
CA ASP A 91 8.10 1.63 -8.45
C ASP A 91 8.51 3.12 -8.44
N HIS A 92 8.02 3.87 -7.45
CA HIS A 92 8.44 5.25 -7.17
C HIS A 92 9.77 5.36 -6.40
N ASN A 93 10.54 4.28 -6.27
CA ASN A 93 11.82 4.23 -5.55
C ASN A 93 11.71 4.72 -4.10
N VAL A 94 10.59 4.46 -3.43
CA VAL A 94 10.44 4.70 -2.00
C VAL A 94 11.31 3.66 -1.25
N PRO A 95 12.06 4.06 -0.20
CA PRO A 95 12.92 3.11 0.49
C PRO A 95 12.10 2.06 1.25
N VAL A 96 12.59 0.81 1.23
CA VAL A 96 11.95 -0.34 1.87
C VAL A 96 11.60 -0.06 3.33
N ALA A 97 12.50 0.55 4.10
CA ALA A 97 12.25 0.88 5.50
C ALA A 97 11.05 1.82 5.71
N ALA A 98 10.88 2.81 4.83
CA ALA A 98 9.74 3.73 4.90
C ALA A 98 8.42 3.02 4.54
N ILE A 99 8.45 2.12 3.55
CA ILE A 99 7.30 1.28 3.18
C ILE A 99 6.91 0.36 4.34
N GLN A 100 7.89 -0.30 4.96
CA GLN A 100 7.66 -1.19 6.09
C GLN A 100 7.05 -0.48 7.29
N HIS A 101 7.54 0.72 7.59
CA HIS A 101 7.02 1.51 8.69
C HIS A 101 5.58 1.96 8.43
N GLU A 102 5.30 2.54 7.26
CA GLU A 102 3.96 3.05 6.91
C GLU A 102 2.93 1.93 6.79
N LEU A 103 3.25 0.85 6.08
CA LEU A 103 2.33 -0.26 5.81
C LEU A 103 2.42 -1.37 6.86
N ARG A 104 3.23 -1.16 7.92
CA ARG A 104 3.53 -2.12 8.98
C ARG A 104 4.00 -3.48 8.47
N MET A 105 4.64 -3.57 7.30
CA MET A 105 4.99 -4.85 6.66
C MET A 105 6.19 -5.56 7.30
N SER A 106 6.16 -6.89 7.29
CA SER A 106 7.31 -7.71 7.74
C SER A 106 8.42 -7.74 6.69
N ASP A 107 9.66 -7.99 7.14
CA ASP A 107 10.81 -8.23 6.25
C ASP A 107 10.56 -9.34 5.24
N THR A 108 9.91 -10.42 5.66
CA THR A 108 9.57 -11.56 4.80
C THR A 108 8.65 -11.12 3.66
N THR A 109 7.61 -10.34 3.99
CA THR A 109 6.68 -9.77 2.99
C THR A 109 7.43 -8.88 2.00
N MET A 110 8.28 -7.98 2.49
CA MET A 110 9.03 -7.08 1.62
C MET A 110 10.01 -7.81 0.70
N LYS A 111 10.69 -8.85 1.19
CA LYS A 111 11.57 -9.68 0.36
C LYS A 111 10.81 -10.37 -0.76
N TRP A 112 9.62 -10.90 -0.44
CA TRP A 112 8.73 -11.50 -1.45
C TRP A 112 8.28 -10.47 -2.48
N LEU A 113 7.84 -9.27 -2.07
CA LEU A 113 7.43 -8.19 -2.98
C LEU A 113 8.57 -7.72 -3.89
N LEU A 114 9.79 -7.64 -3.37
CA LEU A 114 10.97 -7.30 -4.17
C LEU A 114 11.28 -8.38 -5.22
N ALA A 115 11.14 -9.66 -4.86
CA ALA A 115 11.30 -10.76 -5.81
C ALA A 115 10.22 -10.72 -6.91
N VAL A 116 8.96 -10.51 -6.51
CA VAL A 116 7.84 -10.32 -7.45
C VAL A 116 8.12 -9.17 -8.42
N ARG A 117 8.59 -8.02 -7.92
CA ARG A 117 8.96 -6.85 -8.75
C ARG A 117 10.11 -7.16 -9.71
N GLN A 118 11.09 -7.96 -9.30
CA GLN A 118 12.20 -8.35 -10.18
C GLN A 118 11.75 -9.25 -11.32
N CYS A 119 10.70 -10.05 -11.11
CA CYS A 119 10.12 -10.92 -12.13
C CYS A 119 9.21 -10.17 -13.13
N THR A 120 8.78 -8.95 -12.81
CA THR A 120 7.97 -8.12 -13.70
C THR A 120 8.88 -7.15 -14.45
N GLU A 121 8.97 -7.30 -15.77
CA GLU A 121 9.78 -6.40 -16.62
C GLU A 121 9.18 -4.99 -16.66
N GLY A 122 9.96 -3.99 -16.22
CA GLY A 122 9.65 -2.57 -16.39
C GLY A 122 8.81 -1.92 -15.29
N VAL A 123 8.47 -0.65 -15.52
CA VAL A 123 7.56 0.17 -14.68
C VAL A 123 6.15 -0.37 -14.88
N MET A 124 5.53 -0.86 -13.83
CA MET A 124 4.17 -1.40 -13.91
C MET A 124 3.16 -0.27 -13.75
N ASP A 125 2.29 -0.09 -14.75
CA ASP A 125 1.15 0.79 -14.58
C ASP A 125 0.20 0.25 -13.47
N PRO A 126 -0.65 1.11 -12.88
CA PRO A 126 -1.58 0.69 -11.83
C PRO A 126 -2.44 -0.53 -12.18
N GLY A 127 -2.84 -0.68 -13.45
CA GLY A 127 -3.61 -1.83 -13.93
C GLY A 127 -2.78 -3.12 -14.02
N GLY A 128 -1.49 -3.00 -14.36
CA GLY A 128 -0.50 -4.08 -14.35
C GLY A 128 -0.24 -4.62 -12.95
N ILE A 129 -0.06 -3.72 -11.97
CA ILE A 129 0.11 -4.08 -10.55
C ILE A 129 -1.12 -4.84 -10.05
N LEU A 130 -2.33 -4.36 -10.37
CA LEU A 130 -3.57 -5.04 -10.01
C LEU A 130 -3.69 -6.44 -10.60
N ARG A 131 -3.36 -6.61 -11.88
CA ARG A 131 -3.35 -7.94 -12.52
C ARG A 131 -2.36 -8.88 -11.85
N LEU A 132 -1.17 -8.39 -11.50
CA LEU A 132 -0.17 -9.16 -10.78
C LEU A 132 -0.68 -9.62 -9.41
N ILE A 133 -1.26 -8.72 -8.63
CA ILE A 133 -1.83 -9.06 -7.31
C ILE A 133 -2.89 -10.16 -7.43
N ARG A 134 -3.74 -10.10 -8.47
CA ARG A 134 -4.72 -11.15 -8.73
C ARG A 134 -4.04 -12.48 -9.03
N LEU A 135 -3.03 -12.50 -9.91
CA LEU A 135 -2.28 -13.72 -10.23
C LEU A 135 -1.64 -14.35 -8.98
N LEU A 136 -1.06 -13.52 -8.10
CA LEU A 136 -0.44 -13.99 -6.87
C LEU A 136 -1.44 -14.61 -5.89
N ARG A 137 -2.68 -14.11 -5.82
CA ARG A 137 -3.75 -14.74 -5.01
C ARG A 137 -4.20 -16.10 -5.56
N PHE A 138 -4.08 -16.35 -6.86
CA PHE A 138 -4.48 -17.63 -7.45
C PHE A 138 -3.49 -18.76 -7.19
N ASP A 139 -2.22 -18.44 -6.88
CA ASP A 139 -1.20 -19.44 -6.55
C ASP A 139 -1.35 -20.01 -5.12
N ASP A 140 -1.95 -19.25 -4.18
CA ASP A 140 -2.28 -19.76 -2.84
C ASP A 140 -3.46 -20.77 -2.83
N GLY A 141 -4.02 -21.08 -4.01
CA GLY A 141 -5.12 -22.02 -4.22
C GLY A 141 -4.74 -23.36 -4.87
N GLN A 142 -3.45 -23.61 -5.15
CA GLN A 142 -2.98 -24.90 -5.63
C GLN A 142 -1.67 -25.32 -4.95
N ALA A 143 -1.79 -26.00 -3.79
CA ALA A 143 -1.06 -27.22 -3.44
C ALA A 143 -1.55 -27.77 -2.09
#